data_AF-A0AB35YA47-F1
#
_entry.id   AF-A0AB35YA47-F1
#
_cell.length_a   1.000
_cell.length_b   1.000
_cell.length_c   1.000
_cell.angle_alpha   90.00
_cell.angle_beta   90.00
_cell.angle_gamma   90.00
#
_symmetry.space_group_name_H-M   'P 1'
#
loop_
_entity.id
_entity.type
_entity.pdbx_description
1 polymer ?
#
loop_
_entity_poly.entity_id
_entity_poly.type
_entity_poly.pdbx_seq_one_letter_code
_entity_poly.pdbx_strand_id
1 'polypeptide(L)'
;MPVFRVEKNSNYTTMCNYHLRDQGLSLKGKGLLSMLLSLPDTWNYSVRGLSSITPDGVDGVLTALKELERLGYLERNQQRESNGRMGRAEYVIYEMPRKKPCSESPCTEKPYTVNPDTDTPVTENPAQLSTNRTSTETINKREKKEIQHRYGSYENVLLSDTEYGKLRQEFPGDYQMRVERLSEYMASTGRSYKNHLATIRSWAKREKPKYNPADYTFEEGDSL
;
A
#
# COMPACT_ATOMS: atom_id res chain seq x y z
N MET A 1 24.63 -40.29 -5.62
CA MET A 1 24.24 -39.37 -4.54
C MET A 1 25.46 -38.55 -4.14
N PRO A 2 25.39 -37.22 -4.10
CA PRO A 2 26.47 -36.41 -3.55
C PRO A 2 26.52 -36.59 -2.02
N VAL A 3 27.72 -36.62 -1.45
CA VAL A 3 27.95 -36.61 0.00
C VAL A 3 28.20 -35.16 0.42
N PHE A 4 27.32 -34.60 1.25
CA PHE A 4 27.46 -33.24 1.78
C PHE A 4 28.21 -33.30 3.11
N ARG A 5 29.39 -32.67 3.18
CA ARG A 5 30.19 -32.54 4.40
C ARG A 5 30.31 -31.06 4.74
N VAL A 6 30.10 -30.74 6.01
CA VAL A 6 30.26 -29.38 6.54
C VAL A 6 31.41 -29.41 7.53
N GLU A 7 32.52 -28.77 7.17
CA GLU A 7 33.61 -28.49 8.10
C GLU A 7 33.20 -27.27 8.94
N LYS A 8 32.97 -27.48 10.24
CA LYS A 8 32.59 -26.40 11.16
C LYS A 8 33.84 -25.83 11.82
N ASN A 9 34.00 -24.51 11.78
CA ASN A 9 34.98 -23.79 12.61
C ASN A 9 34.31 -23.26 13.89
N SER A 10 35.06 -22.57 14.75
CA SER A 10 34.55 -22.00 16.00
C SER A 10 33.71 -20.71 15.83
N ASN A 11 33.62 -20.16 14.62
CA ASN A 11 32.95 -18.88 14.36
C ASN A 11 31.53 -19.13 13.83
N TYR A 12 30.68 -19.72 14.68
CA TYR A 12 29.29 -20.02 14.34
C TYR A 12 28.32 -19.44 15.36
N THR A 13 27.11 -19.12 14.87
CA THR A 13 25.98 -18.71 15.70
C THR A 13 25.02 -19.89 15.83
N THR A 14 24.61 -20.18 17.06
CA THR A 14 23.51 -21.13 17.31
C THR A 14 22.21 -20.34 17.38
N MET A 15 21.26 -20.70 16.55
CA MET A 15 19.94 -20.06 16.44
C MET A 15 18.88 -21.13 16.16
N CYS A 16 17.62 -20.88 16.52
CA CYS A 16 16.53 -21.82 16.20
C CYS A 16 16.39 -22.03 14.69
N ASN A 17 16.06 -23.26 14.27
CA ASN A 17 15.83 -23.59 12.85
C ASN A 17 14.47 -23.11 12.32
N TYR A 18 13.63 -22.48 13.15
CA TYR A 18 12.25 -22.16 12.79
C TYR A 18 12.19 -21.26 11.55
N HIS A 19 12.86 -20.10 11.58
CA HIS A 19 12.85 -19.17 10.45
C HIS A 19 13.50 -19.75 9.19
N LEU A 20 14.54 -20.58 9.33
CA LEU A 20 15.20 -21.25 8.20
C LEU A 20 14.24 -22.21 7.47
N ARG A 21 13.30 -22.81 8.20
CA ARG A 21 12.32 -23.79 7.68
C ARG A 21 10.96 -23.16 7.33
N ASP A 22 10.72 -21.91 7.74
CA ASP A 22 9.50 -21.19 7.41
C ASP A 22 9.37 -21.01 5.88
N GLN A 23 8.25 -21.44 5.32
CA GLN A 23 7.94 -21.32 3.89
C GLN A 23 7.38 -19.93 3.53
N GLY A 24 6.86 -19.19 4.52
CA GLY A 24 6.33 -17.85 4.35
C GLY A 24 7.39 -16.75 4.34
N LEU A 25 8.63 -17.08 4.70
CA LEU A 25 9.76 -16.15 4.78
C LEU A 25 10.68 -16.30 3.56
N SER A 26 10.92 -15.20 2.84
CA SER A 26 11.83 -15.20 1.69
C SER A 26 13.27 -15.57 2.07
N LEU A 27 14.07 -16.04 1.11
CA LEU A 27 15.50 -16.28 1.34
C LEU A 27 16.24 -15.02 1.81
N LYS A 28 15.81 -13.83 1.33
CA LYS A 28 16.33 -12.55 1.77
C LYS A 28 15.98 -12.28 3.24
N GLY A 29 14.72 -12.51 3.63
CA GLY A 29 14.27 -12.42 5.01
C GLY A 29 14.99 -13.40 5.94
N LYS A 30 15.18 -14.66 5.50
CA LYS A 30 15.96 -15.67 6.22
C LYS A 30 17.41 -15.25 6.42
N GLY A 31 18.05 -14.75 5.36
CA GLY A 31 19.42 -14.26 5.40
C GLY A 31 19.57 -13.08 6.36
N LEU A 32 18.70 -12.08 6.24
CA LEU A 32 18.71 -10.91 7.11
C LEU A 32 18.48 -11.30 8.58
N LEU A 33 17.47 -12.12 8.87
CA LEU A 33 17.18 -12.56 10.25
C LEU A 33 18.34 -13.35 10.85
N SER A 34 18.92 -14.29 10.09
CA SER A 34 20.08 -15.06 10.55
C SER A 34 21.29 -14.17 10.84
N MET A 35 21.51 -13.16 9.99
CA MET A 35 22.57 -12.18 10.20
C MET A 35 22.29 -11.34 11.45
N LEU A 36 21.07 -10.84 11.63
CA LEU A 36 20.69 -10.07 12.82
C LEU A 36 20.93 -10.86 14.12
N LEU A 37 20.62 -12.16 14.13
CA LEU A 37 20.86 -13.06 15.28
C LEU A 37 22.34 -13.39 15.51
N SER A 38 23.19 -13.25 14.49
CA SER A 38 24.64 -13.50 14.60
C SER A 38 25.47 -12.29 15.03
N LEU A 39 24.91 -11.09 14.91
CA LEU A 39 25.61 -9.83 15.21
C LEU A 39 25.56 -9.53 16.72
N PRO A 40 26.60 -8.87 17.27
CA PRO A 40 26.61 -8.48 18.68
C PRO A 40 25.66 -7.31 18.94
N ASP A 41 25.12 -7.22 20.16
CA ASP A 41 24.20 -6.15 20.58
C ASP A 41 24.73 -4.72 20.37
N THR A 42 26.06 -4.55 20.36
CA THR A 42 26.74 -3.28 20.13
C THR A 42 26.76 -2.85 18.66
N TRP A 43 26.26 -3.69 17.75
CA TRP A 43 26.28 -3.41 16.32
C TRP A 43 25.34 -2.25 15.94
N ASN A 44 25.64 -1.60 14.82
CA ASN A 44 24.78 -0.56 14.26
C ASN A 44 23.61 -1.17 13.45
N TYR A 45 22.51 -1.46 14.14
CA TYR A 45 21.27 -1.99 13.53
C TYR A 45 20.42 -0.97 12.75
N SER A 46 20.96 0.22 12.43
CA SER A 46 20.27 1.11 11.50
C SER A 46 20.20 0.50 10.11
N VAL A 47 19.23 0.92 9.29
CA VAL A 47 19.13 0.46 7.89
C VAL A 47 20.44 0.67 7.13
N ARG A 48 21.12 1.80 7.36
CA ARG A 48 22.43 2.08 6.75
C ARG A 48 23.51 1.13 7.23
N GLY A 49 23.60 0.89 8.55
CA GLY A 49 24.59 -0.03 9.12
C GLY A 49 24.39 -1.49 8.70
N LEU A 50 23.15 -1.92 8.54
CA LEU A 50 22.85 -3.24 7.96
C LEU A 50 23.20 -3.27 6.47
N SER A 51 22.87 -2.21 5.72
CA SER A 51 23.16 -2.15 4.28
C SER A 51 24.66 -2.14 3.97
N SER A 52 25.52 -1.72 4.89
CA SER A 52 26.98 -1.72 4.68
C SER A 52 27.60 -3.12 4.74
N ILE A 53 26.88 -4.12 5.25
CA ILE A 53 27.36 -5.52 5.34
C ILE A 53 26.53 -6.49 4.48
N THR A 54 25.59 -5.98 3.70
CA THR A 54 24.75 -6.79 2.80
C THR A 54 24.87 -6.31 1.36
N PRO A 55 24.92 -7.22 0.37
CA PRO A 55 24.99 -6.84 -1.04
C PRO A 55 23.68 -6.22 -1.57
N ASP A 56 22.55 -6.41 -0.87
CA ASP A 56 21.23 -5.97 -1.33
C ASP A 56 20.96 -4.46 -1.21
N GLY A 57 21.89 -3.70 -0.60
CA GLY A 57 21.76 -2.27 -0.39
C GLY A 57 20.60 -1.85 0.52
N VAL A 58 20.35 -0.55 0.59
CA VAL A 58 19.39 0.07 1.52
C VAL A 58 17.96 -0.42 1.29
N ASP A 59 17.52 -0.49 0.03
CA ASP A 59 16.17 -0.91 -0.33
C ASP A 59 15.94 -2.41 -0.06
N GLY A 60 16.97 -3.23 -0.30
CA GLY A 60 16.93 -4.65 0.03
C GLY A 60 16.78 -4.90 1.53
N VAL A 61 17.54 -4.19 2.34
CA VAL A 61 17.41 -4.26 3.80
C VAL A 61 16.02 -3.77 4.25
N LEU A 62 15.53 -2.65 3.72
CA LEU A 62 14.20 -2.13 4.06
C LEU A 62 13.07 -3.10 3.72
N THR A 63 13.14 -3.73 2.55
CA THR A 63 12.12 -4.70 2.11
C THR A 63 12.13 -5.95 2.99
N ALA A 64 13.31 -6.46 3.34
CA ALA A 64 13.46 -7.60 4.25
C ALA A 64 13.01 -7.27 5.69
N LEU A 65 13.35 -6.08 6.23
CA LEU A 65 12.87 -5.65 7.55
C LEU A 65 11.33 -5.56 7.60
N LYS A 66 10.69 -5.03 6.55
CA LYS A 66 9.22 -4.98 6.44
C LYS A 66 8.60 -6.37 6.37
N GLU A 67 9.27 -7.31 5.68
CA GLU A 67 8.83 -8.69 5.62
C GLU A 67 8.88 -9.36 7.01
N LEU A 68 10.01 -9.21 7.71
CA LEU A 68 10.18 -9.73 9.07
C LEU A 68 9.14 -9.13 10.03
N GLU A 69 8.87 -7.83 9.90
CA GLU A 69 7.83 -7.17 10.67
C GLU A 69 6.45 -7.75 10.36
N ARG A 70 6.09 -7.88 9.07
CA ARG A 70 4.80 -8.42 8.63
C ARG A 70 4.56 -9.84 9.15
N LEU A 71 5.60 -10.68 9.16
CA LEU A 71 5.52 -12.07 9.61
C LEU A 71 5.70 -12.25 11.12
N GLY A 72 5.96 -11.17 11.86
CA GLY A 72 6.05 -11.20 13.33
C GLY A 72 7.41 -11.64 13.88
N TYR A 73 8.45 -11.69 13.04
CA TYR A 73 9.84 -11.94 13.47
C TYR A 73 10.54 -10.70 14.01
N LEU A 74 9.99 -9.51 13.71
CA LEU A 74 10.55 -8.24 14.12
C LEU A 74 9.45 -7.29 14.58
N GLU A 75 9.71 -6.58 15.67
CA GLU A 75 8.92 -5.43 16.09
C GLU A 75 9.78 -4.17 16.01
N ARG A 76 9.20 -3.09 15.48
CA ARG A 76 9.87 -1.80 15.32
C ARG A 76 9.21 -0.75 16.19
N ASN A 77 9.95 -0.27 17.18
CA ASN A 77 9.55 0.85 18.02
C ASN A 77 10.26 2.11 17.51
N GLN A 78 9.50 3.08 16.99
CA GLN A 78 10.07 4.35 16.56
C GLN A 78 9.35 5.49 17.27
N GLN A 79 10.06 6.14 18.19
CA GLN A 79 9.56 7.32 18.88
C GLN A 79 9.67 8.54 17.96
N ARG A 80 8.66 9.42 18.01
CA ARG A 80 8.77 10.75 17.41
C ARG A 80 9.36 11.69 18.44
N GLU A 81 10.34 12.47 18.02
CA GLU A 81 10.89 13.53 18.86
C GLU A 81 9.87 14.66 19.02
N SER A 82 10.02 15.47 20.06
CA SER A 82 9.16 16.64 20.35
C SER A 82 9.13 17.67 19.21
N ASN A 83 10.16 17.67 18.37
CA ASN A 83 10.31 18.52 17.18
C ASN A 83 9.60 17.94 15.92
N GLY A 84 8.89 16.81 16.04
CA GLY A 84 8.22 16.14 14.93
C GLY A 84 9.11 15.29 14.01
N ARG A 85 10.44 15.27 14.24
CA ARG A 85 11.37 14.39 13.53
C ARG A 85 11.20 12.94 13.99
N MET A 86 11.46 12.02 13.07
CA MET A 86 11.51 10.61 13.39
C MET A 86 12.76 10.34 14.23
N GLY A 87 12.57 9.90 15.47
CA GLY A 87 13.66 9.50 16.35
C GLY A 87 14.25 8.15 15.95
N ARG A 88 15.18 7.68 16.80
CA ARG A 88 15.86 6.38 16.65
C ARG A 88 14.83 5.26 16.62
N ALA A 89 15.03 4.31 15.71
CA ALA A 89 14.27 3.06 15.68
C ALA A 89 14.95 2.04 16.58
N GLU A 90 14.16 1.36 17.40
CA GLU A 90 14.52 0.20 18.19
C GLU A 90 13.85 -1.02 17.58
N TYR A 91 14.60 -2.12 17.51
CA TYR A 91 14.13 -3.38 16.94
C TYR A 91 14.16 -4.46 18.02
N VAL A 92 13.06 -5.21 18.13
CA VAL A 92 13.01 -6.45 18.90
C VAL A 92 12.90 -7.60 17.91
N ILE A 93 13.87 -8.51 17.94
CA ILE A 93 13.98 -9.63 17.01
C ILE A 93 13.58 -10.92 17.73
N TYR A 94 12.80 -11.76 17.05
CA TYR A 94 12.34 -13.04 17.56
C TYR A 94 12.79 -14.17 16.64
N GLU A 95 13.28 -15.27 17.20
CA GLU A 95 13.62 -16.47 16.42
C GLU A 95 12.39 -17.23 15.92
N MET A 96 11.25 -17.04 16.60
CA MET A 96 9.94 -17.56 16.22
C MET A 96 8.96 -16.39 16.09
N PRO A 97 8.04 -16.43 15.11
CA PRO A 97 7.14 -15.32 14.88
C PRO A 97 6.20 -15.17 16.08
N ARG A 98 6.12 -13.95 16.60
CA ARG A 98 5.09 -13.61 17.57
C ARG A 98 3.75 -13.59 16.86
N LYS A 99 2.76 -14.29 17.41
CA LYS A 99 1.36 -14.08 17.03
C LYS A 99 1.04 -12.64 17.35
N LYS A 100 1.01 -11.78 16.32
CA LYS A 100 0.43 -10.46 16.50
C LYS A 100 -1.02 -10.70 16.92
N PRO A 101 -1.49 -10.18 18.07
CA PRO A 101 -2.93 -10.02 18.22
C PRO A 101 -3.40 -9.30 16.97
N CYS A 102 -4.47 -9.75 16.34
CA CYS A 102 -5.07 -9.03 15.22
C CYS A 102 -5.24 -7.59 15.68
N SER A 103 -4.32 -6.72 15.28
CA SER A 103 -4.45 -5.30 15.50
C SER A 103 -5.49 -4.89 14.48
N GLU A 104 -6.77 -5.08 14.84
CA GLU A 104 -7.81 -4.26 14.28
C GLU A 104 -7.32 -2.83 14.48
N SER A 105 -7.01 -2.19 13.36
CA SER A 105 -6.53 -0.82 13.29
C SER A 105 -7.34 0.05 14.25
N PRO A 106 -6.74 0.94 15.05
CA PRO A 106 -7.51 1.89 15.84
C PRO A 106 -8.16 2.87 14.84
N CYS A 107 -9.38 2.57 14.42
CA CYS A 107 -10.23 3.57 13.80
C CYS A 107 -10.71 4.47 14.93
N THR A 108 -10.12 5.65 15.03
CA THR A 108 -10.48 6.69 16.00
C THR A 108 -11.96 7.04 15.91
N GLU A 109 -12.72 6.50 16.85
CA GLU A 109 -14.13 6.80 17.10
C GLU A 109 -14.29 8.30 17.44
N LYS A 110 -15.25 8.99 16.80
CA LYS A 110 -15.74 10.29 17.26
C LYS A 110 -17.28 10.26 17.29
N PRO A 111 -17.91 10.86 18.32
CA PRO A 111 -19.32 10.65 18.63
C PRO A 111 -20.23 11.49 17.71
N TYR A 112 -21.33 10.90 17.25
CA TYR A 112 -22.34 11.58 16.45
C TYR A 112 -23.48 12.10 17.32
N THR A 113 -23.78 13.40 17.21
CA THR A 113 -25.02 14.04 17.70
C THR A 113 -26.02 14.16 16.55
N VAL A 114 -27.29 13.90 16.84
CA VAL A 114 -28.40 13.62 15.91
C VAL A 114 -29.14 14.89 15.44
N ASN A 115 -29.78 14.80 14.24
CA ASN A 115 -31.07 15.40 13.76
C ASN A 115 -30.97 16.36 12.55
N PRO A 116 -32.06 16.62 11.78
CA PRO A 116 -33.20 15.78 11.34
C PRO A 116 -33.54 15.92 9.82
N ASP A 117 -34.53 15.12 9.37
CA ASP A 117 -35.13 14.98 8.03
C ASP A 117 -35.85 16.21 7.45
N THR A 118 -35.94 16.31 6.10
CA THR A 118 -37.04 16.99 5.38
C THR A 118 -37.24 16.42 3.96
N ASP A 119 -38.53 16.31 3.58
CA ASP A 119 -39.18 15.59 2.47
C ASP A 119 -38.94 16.05 1.01
N THR A 120 -39.12 15.05 0.11
CA THR A 120 -39.61 14.94 -1.32
C THR A 120 -39.97 16.19 -2.15
N PRO A 121 -39.98 16.19 -3.53
CA PRO A 121 -40.69 15.18 -4.37
C PRO A 121 -40.25 14.83 -5.83
N VAL A 122 -40.62 13.58 -6.18
CA VAL A 122 -41.19 12.91 -7.40
C VAL A 122 -41.09 13.53 -8.81
N THR A 123 -40.74 12.70 -9.82
CA THR A 123 -41.35 12.63 -11.19
C THR A 123 -41.02 11.26 -11.89
N GLU A 124 -41.94 10.79 -12.76
CA GLU A 124 -42.20 9.41 -13.25
C GLU A 124 -41.34 8.83 -14.42
N ASN A 125 -41.19 7.47 -14.37
CA ASN A 125 -41.02 6.33 -15.34
C ASN A 125 -41.12 6.51 -16.90
N PRO A 126 -40.75 5.55 -17.82
CA PRO A 126 -40.78 4.07 -17.67
C PRO A 126 -39.76 3.12 -18.39
N ALA A 127 -39.71 1.88 -17.83
CA ALA A 127 -39.55 0.52 -18.42
C ALA A 127 -38.21 0.02 -19.04
N GLN A 128 -37.65 -1.09 -18.49
CA GLN A 128 -37.75 -2.46 -19.04
C GLN A 128 -37.14 -3.54 -18.10
N LEU A 129 -37.73 -4.75 -18.16
CA LEU A 129 -37.55 -5.91 -17.26
C LEU A 129 -36.33 -6.81 -17.57
N SER A 130 -35.86 -7.50 -16.51
CA SER A 130 -35.46 -8.92 -16.38
C SER A 130 -34.13 -9.04 -15.60
N THR A 131 -33.88 -9.89 -14.61
CA THR A 131 -34.46 -11.19 -14.20
C THR A 131 -34.25 -11.39 -12.70
N ASN A 132 -35.23 -11.98 -12.02
CA ASN A 132 -35.23 -12.30 -10.58
C ASN A 132 -34.25 -13.43 -10.21
N ARG A 133 -33.62 -13.34 -9.04
CA ARG A 133 -33.58 -14.42 -8.03
C ARG A 133 -33.03 -13.95 -6.67
N THR A 134 -33.98 -13.87 -5.72
CA THR A 134 -33.98 -13.94 -4.23
C THR A 134 -32.84 -14.80 -3.66
N SER A 135 -32.26 -14.67 -2.47
CA SER A 135 -32.67 -14.19 -1.12
C SER A 135 -31.35 -14.13 -0.32
N THR A 136 -31.07 -13.28 0.66
CA THR A 136 -31.72 -13.19 1.98
C THR A 136 -31.25 -11.92 2.68
N GLU A 137 -32.21 -11.17 3.21
CA GLU A 137 -31.99 -10.15 4.24
C GLU A 137 -31.49 -10.82 5.53
N THR A 138 -30.34 -10.37 6.01
CA THR A 138 -30.03 -10.37 7.45
C THR A 138 -29.66 -8.95 7.83
N ILE A 139 -30.63 -8.29 8.46
CA ILE A 139 -30.50 -6.97 9.07
C ILE A 139 -29.48 -7.08 10.20
N ASN A 140 -28.33 -6.41 10.04
CA ASN A 140 -27.54 -5.93 11.16
C ASN A 140 -27.04 -4.52 10.82
N LYS A 141 -27.84 -3.58 11.30
CA LYS A 141 -27.66 -2.13 11.33
C LYS A 141 -26.39 -1.79 12.12
N ARG A 142 -25.25 -1.60 11.43
CA ARG A 142 -24.02 -0.97 11.96
C ARG A 142 -23.14 -0.52 10.78
N GLU A 143 -23.09 0.80 10.60
CA GLU A 143 -22.16 1.60 9.78
C GLU A 143 -21.97 1.17 8.32
N LYS A 144 -22.50 1.98 7.38
CA LYS A 144 -22.17 1.87 5.95
C LYS A 144 -20.67 2.09 5.74
N LYS A 145 -19.87 1.01 5.82
CA LYS A 145 -18.57 0.97 5.13
C LYS A 145 -18.90 1.09 3.64
N GLU A 146 -18.46 2.17 3.01
CA GLU A 146 -18.60 2.33 1.56
C GLU A 146 -17.96 1.11 0.89
N ILE A 147 -18.78 0.34 0.16
CA ILE A 147 -18.32 -0.84 -0.55
C ILE A 147 -17.36 -0.34 -1.63
N GLN A 148 -16.09 -0.75 -1.56
CA GLN A 148 -15.12 -0.48 -2.60
C GLN A 148 -15.26 -1.55 -3.68
N HIS A 149 -15.49 -1.11 -4.90
CA HIS A 149 -15.55 -1.98 -6.07
C HIS A 149 -14.20 -1.97 -6.80
N ARG A 150 -13.94 -3.06 -7.53
CA ARG A 150 -12.73 -3.22 -8.34
C ARG A 150 -13.03 -2.79 -9.77
N TYR A 151 -12.19 -1.92 -10.31
CA TYR A 151 -12.31 -1.41 -11.66
C TYR A 151 -10.98 -1.57 -12.44
N GLY A 152 -11.09 -1.43 -13.77
CA GLY A 152 -10.00 -1.63 -14.74
C GLY A 152 -9.83 -3.08 -15.17
N SER A 153 -9.13 -3.33 -16.29
CA SER A 153 -8.97 -4.68 -16.85
C SER A 153 -8.27 -5.66 -15.91
N TYR A 154 -7.48 -5.15 -14.95
CA TYR A 154 -6.75 -5.97 -13.98
C TYR A 154 -7.40 -6.00 -12.59
N GLU A 155 -8.61 -5.44 -12.42
CA GLU A 155 -9.37 -5.41 -11.17
C GLU A 155 -8.60 -4.88 -9.95
N ASN A 156 -7.63 -3.99 -10.18
CA ASN A 156 -6.67 -3.52 -9.19
C ASN A 156 -6.90 -2.05 -8.79
N VAL A 157 -7.91 -1.38 -9.36
CA VAL A 157 -8.29 -0.02 -9.00
C VAL A 157 -9.50 -0.08 -8.05
N LEU A 158 -9.27 0.25 -6.78
CA LEU A 158 -10.33 0.27 -5.76
C LEU A 158 -10.95 1.66 -5.66
N LEU A 159 -12.24 1.77 -5.98
CA LEU A 159 -13.01 3.00 -5.83
C LEU A 159 -14.34 2.68 -5.16
N SER A 160 -14.76 3.52 -4.21
CA SER A 160 -16.13 3.50 -3.70
C SER A 160 -17.11 4.04 -4.74
N ASP A 161 -18.40 3.74 -4.59
CA ASP A 161 -19.46 4.30 -5.44
C ASP A 161 -19.44 5.84 -5.47
N THR A 162 -19.10 6.47 -4.35
CA THR A 162 -19.00 7.94 -4.24
C THR A 162 -17.76 8.48 -4.94
N GLU A 163 -16.62 7.80 -4.85
CA GLU A 163 -15.40 8.17 -5.55
C GLU A 163 -15.52 7.97 -7.06
N TYR A 164 -16.16 6.88 -7.48
CA TYR A 164 -16.44 6.59 -8.89
C TYR A 164 -17.42 7.61 -9.48
N GLY A 165 -18.45 8.00 -8.72
CA GLY A 165 -19.39 9.07 -9.09
C GLY A 165 -18.69 10.42 -9.27
N LYS A 166 -17.80 10.80 -8.33
CA LYS A 166 -16.98 12.03 -8.46
C LYS A 166 -16.08 11.98 -9.69
N LEU A 167 -15.49 10.83 -9.99
CA LEU A 167 -14.66 10.67 -11.17
C LEU A 167 -15.46 10.87 -12.46
N ARG A 168 -16.67 10.30 -12.55
CA ARG A 168 -17.59 10.50 -13.67
C ARG A 168 -18.05 11.95 -13.81
N GLN A 169 -18.23 12.66 -12.70
CA GLN A 169 -18.62 14.07 -12.71
C GLN A 169 -17.48 14.98 -13.18
N GLU A 170 -16.24 14.72 -12.74
CA GLU A 170 -15.06 15.53 -13.11
C GLU A 170 -14.56 15.25 -14.52
N PHE A 171 -14.74 14.01 -15.00
CA PHE A 171 -14.17 13.49 -16.24
C PHE A 171 -15.21 12.68 -17.03
N PRO A 172 -16.36 13.27 -17.45
CA PRO A 172 -17.49 12.51 -17.98
C PRO A 172 -17.19 11.75 -19.28
N GLY A 173 -16.19 12.17 -20.07
CA GLY A 173 -15.81 11.54 -21.33
C GLY A 173 -14.60 10.60 -21.25
N ASP A 174 -13.82 10.67 -20.18
CA ASP A 174 -12.49 10.06 -20.09
C ASP A 174 -12.24 9.33 -18.76
N TYR A 175 -13.21 9.30 -17.84
CA TYR A 175 -13.12 8.58 -16.57
C TYR A 175 -12.69 7.12 -16.73
N GLN A 176 -13.27 6.40 -17.70
CA GLN A 176 -12.99 4.98 -17.91
C GLN A 176 -11.54 4.76 -18.38
N MET A 177 -11.07 5.58 -19.33
CA MET A 177 -9.69 5.54 -19.81
C MET A 177 -8.69 5.86 -18.69
N ARG A 178 -9.04 6.77 -17.77
CA ARG A 178 -8.19 7.13 -16.63
C ARG A 178 -8.08 6.02 -15.60
N VAL A 179 -9.18 5.31 -15.32
CA VAL A 179 -9.18 4.10 -14.50
C VAL A 179 -8.30 3.04 -15.15
N GLU A 180 -8.48 2.81 -16.45
CA GLU A 180 -7.73 1.80 -17.19
C GLU A 180 -6.22 2.09 -17.21
N ARG A 181 -5.84 3.33 -17.48
CA ARG A 181 -4.44 3.75 -17.45
C ARG A 181 -3.78 3.55 -16.10
N LEU A 182 -4.50 3.80 -15.00
CA LEU A 182 -4.00 3.49 -13.66
C LEU A 182 -3.90 1.98 -13.46
N SER A 183 -4.88 1.22 -13.93
CA SER A 183 -4.92 -0.24 -13.84
C SER A 183 -3.71 -0.89 -14.53
N GLU A 184 -3.46 -0.54 -15.80
CA GLU A 184 -2.31 -1.01 -16.59
C GLU A 184 -0.97 -0.60 -15.97
N TYR A 185 -0.86 0.64 -15.49
CA TYR A 185 0.37 1.11 -14.86
C TYR A 185 0.69 0.35 -13.58
N MET A 186 -0.31 0.11 -12.73
CA MET A 186 -0.12 -0.66 -11.50
C MET A 186 0.24 -2.12 -11.81
N ALA A 187 -0.38 -2.71 -12.83
CA ALA A 187 -0.07 -4.07 -13.27
C ALA A 187 1.35 -4.21 -13.83
N SER A 188 1.80 -3.26 -14.66
CA SER A 188 3.11 -3.30 -15.30
C SER A 188 4.27 -2.90 -14.38
N THR A 189 4.05 -1.98 -13.44
CA THR A 189 5.13 -1.46 -12.56
C THR A 189 5.13 -2.06 -11.15
N GLY A 190 4.07 -2.79 -10.76
CA GLY A 190 3.89 -3.32 -9.41
C GLY A 190 3.65 -2.24 -8.35
N ARG A 191 3.40 -0.98 -8.74
CA ARG A 191 3.10 0.11 -7.80
C ARG A 191 1.66 0.00 -7.30
N SER A 192 1.45 0.36 -6.03
CA SER A 192 0.12 0.45 -5.42
C SER A 192 -0.05 1.80 -4.72
N TYR A 193 -1.29 2.31 -4.74
CA TYR A 193 -1.65 3.63 -4.25
C TYR A 193 -2.73 3.52 -3.18
N LYS A 194 -2.63 4.33 -2.12
CA LYS A 194 -3.61 4.33 -1.02
C LYS A 194 -4.97 4.91 -1.39
N ASN A 195 -5.01 5.81 -2.37
CA ASN A 195 -6.26 6.40 -2.88
C ASN A 195 -6.16 6.52 -4.40
N HIS A 196 -6.90 5.66 -5.10
CA HIS A 196 -6.84 5.59 -6.56
C HIS A 196 -7.46 6.82 -7.23
N LEU A 197 -8.52 7.39 -6.66
CA LEU A 197 -9.15 8.62 -7.18
C LEU A 197 -8.18 9.81 -7.17
N ALA A 198 -7.46 10.00 -6.06
CA ALA A 198 -6.47 11.06 -5.91
C ALA A 198 -5.31 10.91 -6.90
N THR A 199 -4.87 9.67 -7.15
CA THR A 199 -3.84 9.38 -8.16
C THR A 199 -4.33 9.73 -9.55
N ILE A 200 -5.54 9.30 -9.92
CA ILE A 200 -6.15 9.63 -11.21
C ILE A 200 -6.27 11.15 -11.39
N ARG A 201 -6.77 11.87 -10.38
CA ARG A 201 -6.85 13.34 -10.38
C ARG A 201 -5.49 14.00 -10.52
N SER A 202 -4.46 13.49 -9.83
CA SER A 202 -3.11 14.04 -9.93
C SER A 202 -2.50 13.85 -11.31
N TRP A 203 -2.81 12.75 -12.00
CA TRP A 203 -2.36 12.52 -13.38
C TRP A 203 -3.09 13.44 -14.35
N ALA A 204 -4.41 13.59 -14.19
CA ALA A 204 -5.22 14.52 -14.98
C ALA A 204 -4.74 15.98 -14.88
N LYS A 205 -4.28 16.42 -13.70
CA LYS A 205 -3.71 17.76 -13.51
C LYS A 205 -2.38 17.97 -14.22
N ARG A 206 -1.58 16.91 -14.40
CA ARG A 206 -0.27 16.95 -15.08
C ARG A 206 -0.39 16.86 -16.61
N GLU A 207 -1.51 16.33 -17.08
CA GLU A 207 -1.86 16.22 -18.51
C GLU A 207 -2.42 17.51 -19.10
N LYS A 208 -2.76 18.51 -18.29
CA LYS A 208 -3.08 19.84 -18.82
C LYS A 208 -1.81 20.45 -19.43
N PRO A 209 -1.76 20.72 -20.74
CA PRO A 209 -0.60 21.36 -21.33
C PRO A 209 -0.46 22.76 -20.73
N LYS A 210 0.72 23.08 -20.18
CA LYS A 210 1.18 24.47 -20.09
C LYS A 210 1.63 24.90 -21.48
N TYR A 211 0.69 25.15 -22.38
CA TYR A 211 0.98 25.80 -23.65
C TYR A 211 -0.27 26.56 -24.09
N ASN A 212 -0.14 27.90 -24.10
CA ASN A 212 -1.14 28.81 -24.60
C ASN A 212 -0.65 29.24 -26.00
N PRO A 213 -1.29 28.79 -27.11
CA PRO A 213 -0.87 29.18 -28.47
C PRO A 213 -1.05 30.69 -28.77
N ALA A 214 -1.63 31.45 -27.84
CA ALA A 214 -1.92 32.87 -27.96
C ALA A 214 -0.74 33.79 -27.60
N ASP A 215 0.37 33.27 -27.06
CA ASP A 215 1.57 34.07 -26.72
C ASP A 215 2.58 34.19 -27.87
N TYR A 216 2.22 33.74 -29.09
CA TYR A 216 3.02 33.96 -30.30
C TYR A 216 2.38 35.06 -31.15
N THR A 217 2.54 36.32 -30.75
CA THR A 217 2.37 37.46 -31.63
C THR A 217 3.55 37.50 -32.60
N PHE A 218 3.27 37.22 -33.87
CA PHE A 218 4.19 37.48 -34.97
C PHE A 218 4.30 39.00 -35.12
N GLU A 219 5.44 39.60 -34.73
CA GLU A 219 5.74 40.97 -35.10
C GLU A 219 6.04 40.97 -36.61
N GLU A 220 5.14 41.59 -37.37
CA GLU A 220 5.22 41.76 -38.81
C GLU A 220 6.42 42.69 -39.13
N GLY A 221 7.63 42.14 -39.25
CA GLY A 221 8.82 42.98 -39.46
C GLY A 221 10.13 42.29 -39.83
N ASP A 222 10.43 41.10 -39.32
CA ASP A 222 11.73 40.45 -39.61
C ASP A 222 11.58 39.47 -40.78
N SER A 223 11.77 39.99 -41.99
CA SER A 223 11.84 39.24 -43.23
C SER A 223 13.30 38.88 -43.56
N LEU A 224 13.45 37.64 -44.05
CA LEU A 224 14.58 36.94 -44.69
C LEU A 224 15.72 36.38 -43.81
#